data_AF-A0A2E7AWG0-F1
#
_entry.id   AF-A0A2E7AWG0-F1
#
_cell.length_a   1.000
_cell.length_b   1.000
_cell.length_c   1.000
_cell.angle_alpha   90.00
_cell.angle_beta   90.00
_cell.angle_gamma   90.00
#
_symmetry.space_group_name_H-M   'P 1'
#
loop_
_entity.id
_entity.type
_entity.pdbx_description
1 polymer ?
#
loop_
_entity_poly.entity_id
_entity_poly.type
_entity_poly.pdbx_seq_one_letter_code
_entity_poly.pdbx_strand_id
1 'polypeptide(L)' 'MSVGDAPNDLSMFAMSNWSIAVGTPFSDVRAAADVVSPYPNSATIAPLVDAILAVHSAQEL' A
#
# COMPACT_ATOMS: atom_id res chain seq x y z
N MET A 1 1.28 -8.48 0.98
CA MET A 1 1.21 -7.01 0.88
C MET A 1 -0.22 -6.64 0.54
N SER A 2 -0.74 -5.55 1.11
CA SER A 2 -2.08 -5.04 0.81
C SER A 2 -2.07 -3.53 0.53
N VAL A 3 -3.04 -3.08 -0.26
CA VAL A 3 -3.29 -1.66 -0.56
C VAL A 3 -4.76 -1.40 -0.31
N GLY A 4 -5.10 -0.37 0.46
CA GLY A 4 -6.48 -0.06 0.84
C GLY A 4 -6.73 1.42 1.08
N ASP A 5 -8.00 1.82 1.09
CA ASP A 5 -8.44 3.21 1.22
C ASP A 5 -9.64 3.38 2.17
N ALA A 6 -10.25 2.30 2.65
CA ALA A 6 -11.48 2.37 3.43
C ALA A 6 -11.44 1.48 4.68
N PRO A 7 -12.32 1.70 5.68
CA PRO A 7 -12.30 0.96 6.94
C PRO A 7 -12.46 -0.57 6.79
N ASN A 8 -13.12 -1.05 5.73
CA ASN A 8 -13.22 -2.48 5.44
C ASN A 8 -11.86 -3.13 5.11
N ASP A 9 -10.85 -2.33 4.72
CA ASP A 9 -9.50 -2.81 4.43
C ASP A 9 -8.67 -3.07 5.69
N LEU A 10 -9.11 -2.61 6.88
CA LEU A 10 -8.37 -2.80 8.13
C LEU A 10 -8.12 -4.27 8.44
N SER A 11 -9.10 -5.14 8.13
CA SER A 11 -8.94 -6.58 8.29
C SER A 11 -7.87 -7.15 7.34
N MET A 12 -7.79 -6.63 6.11
CA MET A 12 -6.76 -6.99 5.14
C MET A 12 -5.37 -6.48 5.57
N PHE A 13 -5.28 -5.29 6.19
CA PHE A 13 -4.03 -4.76 6.74
C PHE A 13 -3.51 -5.64 7.87
N ALA A 14 -4.38 -6.04 8.80
CA ALA A 14 -4.02 -6.91 9.92
C ALA A 14 -3.51 -8.30 9.51
N MET A 15 -3.91 -8.80 8.33
CA MET A 15 -3.45 -10.09 7.78
C MET A 15 -2.17 -9.96 6.94
N SER A 16 -1.81 -8.76 6.51
CA SER A 16 -0.70 -8.53 5.59
C SER A 16 0.58 -8.18 6.35
N ASN A 17 1.71 -8.75 5.94
CA ASN A 17 3.02 -8.37 6.48
C ASN A 17 3.44 -6.92 6.18
N TRP A 18 2.81 -6.30 5.19
CA TRP A 18 3.09 -4.92 4.79
C TRP A 18 1.86 -4.34 4.09
N SER A 19 1.48 -3.13 4.47
CA SER A 19 0.21 -2.49 4.12
C SER A 19 0.40 -1.03 3.72
N ILE A 20 -0.35 -0.58 2.72
CA ILE A 20 -0.31 0.78 2.19
C ILE A 20 -1.71 1.39 2.19
N ALA A 21 -1.86 2.56 2.83
CA ALA A 21 -3.06 3.38 2.73
C ALA A 21 -2.96 4.35 1.54
N VAL A 22 -4.01 4.45 0.73
CA VAL A 22 -4.04 5.32 -0.47
C VAL A 22 -5.28 6.20 -0.46
N GLY A 23 -5.13 7.49 -0.81
CA GLY A 23 -6.27 8.39 -1.10
C GLY A 23 -7.32 8.61 0.00
N THR A 24 -7.14 8.00 1.17
CA THR A 24 -8.20 7.88 2.17
C THR A 24 -8.37 9.15 3.02
N PRO A 25 -9.61 9.59 3.29
CA PRO A 25 -9.87 10.62 4.28
C PRO A 25 -9.82 10.07 5.72
N PHE A 26 -9.90 8.74 5.88
CA PHE A 26 -10.04 8.09 7.18
C PHE A 26 -8.69 8.06 7.92
N SER A 27 -8.65 8.64 9.11
CA SER A 27 -7.40 8.77 9.90
C SER A 27 -6.96 7.43 10.51
N ASP A 28 -7.92 6.60 10.89
CA ASP A 28 -7.72 5.23 11.38
C ASP A 28 -7.12 4.33 10.29
N VAL A 29 -7.59 4.42 9.05
CA VAL A 29 -7.00 3.69 7.92
C VAL A 29 -5.54 4.12 7.69
N ARG A 30 -5.24 5.42 7.75
CA ARG A 30 -3.86 5.93 7.64
C ARG A 30 -2.96 5.51 8.80
N ALA A 31 -3.49 5.48 10.02
CA ALA A 31 -2.73 5.10 11.20
C ALA A 31 -2.45 3.60 11.26
N ALA A 32 -3.31 2.77 10.67
CA ALA A 32 -3.15 1.32 10.64
C ALA A 32 -2.18 0.82 9.56
N ALA A 33 -1.90 1.63 8.52
CA ALA A 33 -1.01 1.23 7.43
C ALA A 33 0.47 1.47 7.77
N ASP A 34 1.36 0.62 7.25
CA ASP A 34 2.81 0.81 7.37
C ASP A 34 3.30 2.03 6.57
N VAL A 35 2.65 2.31 5.44
CA VAL A 35 2.96 3.45 4.58
C VAL A 35 1.67 4.14 4.13
N VAL A 36 1.68 5.47 4.15
CA VAL A 36 0.66 6.30 3.49
C VAL A 36 1.23 6.79 2.17
N SER A 37 0.57 6.44 1.07
CA SER A 37 1.03 6.84 -0.26
C SER A 37 0.95 8.35 -0.45
N PRO A 38 1.98 8.98 -1.06
CA PRO A 38 1.91 10.37 -1.46
C PRO A 38 1.06 10.58 -2.73
N TYR A 39 0.72 9.51 -3.45
CA TYR A 39 -0.08 9.55 -4.66
C TYR A 39 -1.58 9.43 -4.33
N PRO A 40 -2.45 10.17 -5.02
CA PRO A 40 -3.89 10.10 -4.80
C PRO A 40 -4.46 8.77 -5.33
N ASN A 41 -5.30 8.11 -4.52
CA ASN A 41 -6.10 6.94 -4.92
C ASN A 41 -5.25 5.87 -5.67
N SER A 42 -5.74 5.41 -6.82
CA SER A 42 -5.09 4.40 -7.66
C SER A 42 -3.80 4.86 -8.34
N ALA A 43 -3.43 6.14 -8.29
CA ALA A 43 -2.15 6.62 -8.84
C ALA A 43 -0.94 6.02 -8.11
N THR A 44 -1.16 5.41 -6.94
CA THR A 44 -0.15 4.62 -6.21
C THR A 44 0.23 3.32 -6.92
N ILE A 45 -0.67 2.71 -7.68
CA ILE A 45 -0.52 1.31 -8.12
C ILE A 45 0.64 1.15 -9.12
N ALA A 46 0.71 2.00 -10.15
CA ALA A 46 1.78 1.93 -11.15
C ALA A 46 3.19 2.08 -10.53
N PRO A 47 3.51 3.17 -9.79
CA PRO A 47 4.83 3.32 -9.19
C PRO A 47 5.15 2.24 -8.14
N LEU A 48 4.14 1.71 -7.45
CA LEU A 48 4.32 0.60 -6.51
C LEU A 48 4.72 -0.69 -7.24
N VAL A 49 4.03 -1.04 -8.32
CA VAL A 49 4.35 -2.23 -9.14
C VAL A 49 5.73 -2.11 -9.75
N ASP A 50 6.06 -0.94 -10.32
CA ASP A 50 7.37 -0.68 -10.92
C ASP A 50 8.49 -0.85 -9.89
N ALA A 51 8.30 -0.34 -8.66
CA ALA A 51 9.27 -0.51 -7.58
C ALA A 51 9.45 -1.97 -7.17
N ILE A 52 8.37 -2.75 -7.09
CA ILE A 52 8.42 -4.18 -6.76
C ILE A 52 9.17 -4.96 -7.84
N LEU A 53 8.87 -4.70 -9.11
CA LEU A 53 9.54 -5.37 -10.23
C LEU A 53 11.03 -5.02 -10.27
N ALA A 54 11.39 -3.75 -10.05
CA ALA A 54 12.79 -3.31 -10.01
C ALA A 54 13.59 -4.01 -8.89
N VAL A 55 13.00 -4.13 -7.68
CA VAL A 55 13.62 -4.86 -6.58
C VAL A 55 13.76 -6.34 -6.92
N HIS A 56 12.70 -6.97 -7.44
CA HIS A 56 12.72 -8.38 -7.77
C HIS A 56 13.79 -8.72 -8.83
N SER A 57 13.86 -7.94 -9.91
CA SER A 57 14.88 -8.14 -10.96
C SER A 57 16.31 -7.93 -10.46
N ALA A 58 16.52 -7.06 -9.46
CA ALA A 58 17.84 -6.85 -8.87
C ALA A 58 18.28 -7.98 -7.93
N GLN A 59 17.34 -8.79 -7.40
CA GLN A 59 17.63 -9.94 -6.54
C GLN A 59 17.91 -11.23 -7.32
N GLU A 60 17.63 -11.27 -8.62
CA GLU A 60 17.93 -12.41 -9.50
C GLU A 60 19.32 -12.32 -10.19
N LEU A 61 20.09 -11.28 -9.87
CA LEU A 61 21.48 -11.06 -10.32
C LEU A 61 22.48 -11.46 -9.23
#